data_AF-A0A178KNM7-F1
#
_entry.id   AF-A0A178KNM7-F1
#
_cell.length_a   1.000
_cell.length_b   1.000
_cell.length_c   1.000
_cell.angle_alpha   90.00
_cell.angle_beta   90.00
_cell.angle_gamma   90.00
#
_symmetry.space_group_name_H-M   'P 1'
#
loop_
_entity.id
_entity.type
_entity.pdbx_description
1 polymer ?
#
loop_
_entity_poly.entity_id
_entity_poly.type
_entity_poly.pdbx_seq_one_letter_code
_entity_poly.pdbx_strand_id
1 'polypeptide(L)' 'MNRLIQQLQQLIAVNRQHWLPELTIRYGLKGADTWRLYGYDSYQAYQQDLVEGMKKNSRKQ' A
#
# COMPACT_ATOMS: atom_id res chain seq x y z
N MET A 1 11.85 -1.62 -21.80
CA MET A 1 11.64 -2.05 -20.40
C MET A 1 11.09 -3.48 -20.42
N ASN A 2 11.61 -4.39 -19.59
CA ASN A 2 11.31 -5.83 -19.68
C ASN A 2 9.87 -6.11 -19.16
N ARG A 3 9.04 -6.83 -19.93
CA ARG A 3 7.61 -7.12 -19.63
C ARG A 3 7.42 -7.74 -18.24
N LEU A 4 8.34 -8.60 -17.83
CA LEU A 4 8.33 -9.24 -16.51
C LEU A 4 8.39 -8.22 -15.37
N ILE A 5 9.24 -7.19 -15.51
CA ILE A 5 9.40 -6.14 -14.48
C ILE A 5 8.09 -5.38 -14.30
N GLN A 6 7.40 -5.05 -15.40
CA GLN A 6 6.11 -4.35 -15.33
C GLN A 6 5.03 -5.20 -14.64
N GLN A 7 4.99 -6.50 -14.93
CA GLN A 7 4.04 -7.42 -14.26
C GLN A 7 4.33 -7.55 -12.77
N LEU A 8 5.60 -7.64 -12.37
CA LEU A 8 5.99 -7.67 -10.96
C LEU A 8 5.62 -6.37 -10.25
N GLN A 9 5.87 -5.22 -10.87
CA GLN A 9 5.49 -3.91 -10.32
C GLN A 9 3.98 -3.80 -10.13
N GLN A 10 3.19 -4.25 -11.12
CA GLN A 10 1.73 -4.29 -10.99
C GLN A 10 1.26 -5.22 -9.87
N LEU A 11 1.84 -6.42 -9.77
CA LEU A 11 1.49 -7.38 -8.73
C LEU A 11 1.78 -6.82 -7.33
N ILE A 12 2.95 -6.19 -7.15
CA ILE A 12 3.33 -5.52 -5.89
C ILE A 12 2.34 -4.40 -5.57
N ALA A 13 2.02 -3.54 -6.53
CA ALA A 13 1.10 -2.43 -6.33
C ALA A 13 -0.32 -2.90 -5.94
N VAL A 14 -0.84 -3.92 -6.63
CA VAL A 14 -2.15 -4.49 -6.32
C VAL A 14 -2.15 -5.13 -4.93
N ASN A 15 -1.14 -5.95 -4.62
CA ASN A 15 -1.05 -6.60 -3.32
C ASN A 15 -0.96 -5.57 -2.17
N ARG A 16 -0.16 -4.51 -2.36
CA ARG A 16 0.01 -3.41 -1.41
C ARG A 16 -1.28 -2.68 -1.09
N GLN A 17 -2.15 -2.47 -2.06
CA GLN A 17 -3.47 -1.87 -1.82
C GLN A 17 -4.39 -2.72 -0.92
N HIS A 18 -4.14 -4.04 -0.82
CA HIS A 18 -4.91 -4.93 0.04
C HIS A 18 -4.36 -5.00 1.47
N TRP A 19 -3.06 -5.24 1.65
CA TRP A 19 -2.50 -5.43 2.98
C TRP A 19 -2.22 -4.12 3.72
N LEU A 20 -1.98 -3.00 3.02
CA LEU A 20 -1.60 -1.74 3.66
C LEU A 20 -2.70 -1.18 4.59
N PRO A 21 -3.99 -1.12 4.16
CA PRO A 21 -5.07 -0.71 5.05
C PRO A 21 -5.29 -1.73 6.17
N GLU A 22 -5.12 -3.02 5.87
CA GLU A 22 -5.25 -4.11 6.85
C GLU A 22 -4.24 -3.92 7.99
N LEU A 23 -2.95 -3.80 7.69
CA LEU A 23 -1.90 -3.61 8.69
C LEU A 23 -2.07 -2.30 9.46
N THR A 24 -2.34 -1.20 8.75
CA THR A 24 -2.38 0.14 9.35
C THR A 24 -3.64 0.36 10.20
N ILE A 25 -4.81 -0.01 9.68
CA ILE A 25 -6.11 0.31 10.29
C ILE A 25 -6.61 -0.84 11.15
N ARG A 26 -6.64 -2.07 10.62
CA ARG A 26 -7.18 -3.23 11.34
C ARG A 26 -6.25 -3.68 12.46
N TYR A 27 -4.95 -3.77 12.19
CA TYR A 27 -3.95 -4.20 13.17
C TYR A 27 -3.27 -3.03 13.90
N GLY A 28 -3.59 -1.79 13.55
CA GLY A 28 -3.08 -0.61 14.25
C GLY A 28 -1.56 -0.42 14.12
N LEU A 29 -0.92 -1.03 13.12
CA LEU A 29 0.52 -0.89 12.87
C LEU A 29 0.81 0.46 12.21
N LYS A 30 0.74 1.51 13.04
CA LYS A 30 1.01 2.90 12.69
C LYS A 30 2.04 3.49 13.66
N GLY A 31 3.12 4.02 13.10
CA GLY A 31 4.21 4.67 13.81
C GLY A 31 4.94 5.63 12.89
N ALA A 32 5.76 6.52 13.46
CA ALA A 32 6.40 7.61 12.71
C ALA A 32 7.23 7.12 11.51
N ASP A 33 7.80 5.92 11.59
CA ASP A 33 8.68 5.33 10.57
C ASP A 33 8.15 4.05 9.93
N THR A 34 6.91 3.62 10.25
CA THR A 34 6.37 2.34 9.74
C THR A 34 6.26 2.32 8.21
N TRP A 35 6.03 3.48 7.58
CA TRP A 35 6.01 3.61 6.13
C TRP A 35 7.35 3.24 5.47
N ARG A 36 8.49 3.43 6.15
CA ARG A 36 9.81 3.02 5.66
C ARG A 36 9.93 1.50 5.64
N LEU A 37 9.38 0.81 6.66
CA LEU A 37 9.36 -0.65 6.74
C LEU A 37 8.49 -1.28 5.64
N TYR A 38 7.49 -0.54 5.16
CA TYR A 38 6.65 -0.93 4.03
C TYR A 38 7.30 -0.69 2.66
N GLY A 39 8.51 -0.12 2.64
CA GLY A 39 9.28 0.15 1.42
C GLY A 39 8.71 1.33 0.62
N TYR A 40 8.30 2.40 1.31
CA TYR A 40 7.97 3.67 0.67
C TYR A 40 9.15 4.63 0.72
N ASP A 41 9.38 5.34 -0.39
CA ASP A 41 10.43 6.35 -0.49
C ASP A 41 10.07 7.65 0.27
N SER A 42 8.77 7.88 0.50
CA SER A 42 8.29 9.03 1.25
C SER A 42 7.00 8.73 2.01
N TYR A 43 6.79 9.48 3.09
CA TYR A 43 5.53 9.44 3.83
C TYR A 43 4.33 9.83 2.96
N GLN A 44 4.51 10.75 2.01
CA GLN A 44 3.45 11.16 1.08
C GLN A 44 3.00 10.02 0.17
N ALA A 45 3.93 9.25 -0.40
CA ALA A 45 3.60 8.09 -1.23
C ALA A 45 2.83 7.03 -0.43
N TYR A 46 3.23 6.81 0.83
CA TYR A 46 2.49 5.93 1.75
C TYR A 46 1.06 6.42 2.02
N GLN A 47 0.89 7.71 2.32
CA GLN A 47 -0.42 8.31 2.57
C GLN A 47 -1.35 8.19 1.35
N GLN A 48 -0.82 8.41 0.14
CA GLN A 48 -1.59 8.26 -1.09
C GLN A 48 -2.10 6.83 -1.28
N ASP A 49 -1.22 5.84 -1.18
CA ASP A 49 -1.59 4.43 -1.31
C ASP A 49 -2.58 3.98 -0.23
N LEU A 50 -2.44 4.48 1.00
CA LEU A 50 -3.36 4.18 2.09
C LEU A 50 -4.76 4.71 1.80
N VAL A 51 -4.87 5.96 1.33
CA VAL A 51 -6.15 6.56 0.93
C VAL A 51 -6.79 5.80 -0.23
N GLU A 52 -5.99 5.40 -1.23
CA GLU A 52 -6.48 4.60 -2.36
C GLU A 52 -6.97 3.21 -1.93
N GLY A 53 -6.20 2.52 -1.08
CA GLY A 53 -6.59 1.21 -0.54
C GLY A 53 -7.89 1.29 0.26
N MET A 54 -8.04 2.34 1.08
CA MET A 54 -9.28 2.60 1.82
C MET A 54 -10.48 2.83 0.88
N LYS A 55 -10.34 3.66 -0.17
CA LYS A 55 -11.40 3.88 -1.17
C LYS A 55 -11.81 2.58 -1.87
N LYS A 56 -10.87 1.69 -2.17
CA LYS A 56 -11.17 0.39 -2.80
C LYS A 56 -11.87 -0.57 -1.85
N ASN A 57 -11.49 -0.59 -0.58
CA ASN A 57 -12.14 -1.43 0.44
C ASN A 57 -13.55 -0.93 0.79
N SER A 58 -13.78 0.38 0.86
CA SER A 58 -15.12 0.95 1.09
C SER A 58 -16.11 0.70 -0.04
N ARG A 59 -15.66 0.42 -1.26
CA ARG A 59 -16.53 0.04 -2.40
C ARG A 59 -16.87 -1.45 -2.43
N LYS A 60 -16.26 -2.26 -1.55
CA LYS A 60 -16.48 -3.71 -1.44
C LYS A 60 -17.31 -4.09 -0.21
N GLN A 61 -17.73 -3.12 0.60
CA GLN A 61 -18.74 -3.26 1.66
C GLN A 61 -20.08 -2.76 1.14
#